data_AF-A0AAW6A3X2-F1
#
_entry.id   AF-A0AAW6A3X2-F1
#
_cell.length_a   1.000
_cell.length_b   1.000
_cell.length_c   1.000
_cell.angle_alpha   90.00
_cell.angle_beta   90.00
_cell.angle_gamma   90.00
#
_symmetry.space_group_name_H-M   'P 1'
#
loop_
_entity.id
_entity.type
_entity.pdbx_description
1 polymer ?
#
loop_
_entity_poly.entity_id
_entity_poly.type
_entity_poly.pdbx_seq_one_letter_code
_entity_poly.pdbx_strand_id
1 'polypeptide(L)' 'MRGLEDMSVAGHDGSDVAASIKLTTMAQPASEIGRIAARKNIGSRRKKTLDEPRTIIQTVLTPGDTTRPIAHE' A
#
# COMPACT_ATOMS: atom_id res chain seq x y z
N MET A 1 -3.47 21.89 0.71
CA MET A 1 -2.98 21.47 -0.61
C MET A 1 -3.85 22.16 -1.65
N ARG A 2 -3.34 23.11 -2.45
CA ARG A 2 -4.12 23.71 -3.54
C ARG A 2 -4.19 22.70 -4.69
N GLY A 3 -5.38 22.47 -5.27
CA GLY A 3 -5.61 21.52 -6.38
C GLY A 3 -6.67 20.44 -6.12
N LEU A 4 -7.09 20.23 -4.86
CA LEU A 4 -8.20 19.33 -4.55
C LEU A 4 -9.57 19.90 -4.94
N GLU A 5 -9.65 21.22 -5.12
CA GLU A 5 -10.82 21.93 -5.66
C GLU A 5 -11.05 21.67 -7.15
N ASP A 6 -10.04 21.17 -7.87
CA ASP A 6 -10.14 20.87 -9.31
C ASP A 6 -10.29 19.37 -9.57
N MET A 7 -9.62 18.52 -8.77
CA MET A 7 -9.62 17.07 -8.97
C MET A 7 -9.41 16.27 -7.68
N SER A 8 -10.04 15.09 -7.62
CA SER A 8 -9.75 14.07 -6.61
C SER A 8 -8.47 13.31 -6.99
N VAL A 9 -7.59 13.07 -6.00
CA VAL A 9 -6.32 12.37 -6.18
C VAL A 9 -6.24 11.18 -5.22
N ALA A 10 -5.99 9.99 -5.77
CA ALA A 10 -5.69 8.79 -5.00
C ALA A 10 -4.31 8.24 -5.41
N GLY A 11 -3.47 7.91 -4.43
CA GLY A 11 -2.14 7.34 -4.64
C GLY A 11 -2.07 5.82 -4.44
N HIS A 12 -0.84 5.29 -4.51
CA HIS A 12 -0.49 3.91 -4.17
C HIS A 12 0.62 3.88 -3.10
N ASP A 13 0.87 2.72 -2.51
CA ASP A 13 1.92 2.40 -1.51
C ASP A 13 1.59 2.76 -0.06
N GLY A 14 0.97 3.92 0.21
CA GLY A 14 0.66 4.34 1.58
C GLY A 14 1.89 4.65 2.44
N SER A 15 2.89 5.31 1.86
CA SER A 15 4.12 5.71 2.55
C SER A 15 3.89 6.74 3.66
N ASP A 16 4.92 6.94 4.51
CA ASP A 16 4.90 7.98 5.55
C ASP A 16 4.67 9.38 4.96
N VAL A 17 5.17 9.63 3.75
CA VAL A 17 4.92 10.88 3.01
C VAL A 17 3.43 11.01 2.69
N ALA A 18 2.80 9.96 2.15
CA ALA A 18 1.36 9.93 1.87
C ALA A 18 0.54 10.19 3.15
N ALA A 19 0.94 9.62 4.29
CA ALA A 19 0.31 9.87 5.58
C ALA A 19 0.46 11.35 6.03
N SER A 20 1.67 11.92 5.89
CA SER A 20 1.96 13.31 6.28
C SER A 20 1.14 14.36 5.53
N ILE A 21 0.73 14.06 4.30
CA ILE A 21 -0.12 14.94 3.48
C ILE A 21 -1.59 14.50 3.45
N LYS A 22 -1.95 13.47 4.24
CA LYS A 22 -3.29 12.86 4.28
C LYS A 22 -3.82 12.46 2.89
N LEU A 23 -2.98 11.83 2.08
CA LEU A 23 -3.35 11.32 0.76
C LEU A 23 -4.25 10.08 0.88
N THR A 24 -5.40 10.07 0.20
CA THR A 24 -6.15 8.82 -0.02
C THR A 24 -5.29 7.86 -0.84
N THR A 25 -5.09 6.62 -0.38
CA THR A 25 -4.14 5.71 -1.02
C THR A 25 -4.51 4.24 -0.82
N MET A 26 -4.14 3.40 -1.79
CA MET A 26 -4.10 1.95 -1.60
C MET A 26 -2.80 1.58 -0.88
N ALA A 27 -2.86 1.45 0.43
CA ALA A 27 -1.72 1.19 1.30
C ALA A 27 -1.21 -0.25 1.16
N GLN A 28 0.11 -0.39 1.10
CA GLN A 28 0.81 -1.66 1.08
C GLN A 28 1.50 -1.90 2.43
N PRO A 29 1.42 -3.12 3.01
CA PRO A 29 2.16 -3.45 4.21
C PRO A 29 3.62 -3.79 3.86
N ALA A 30 4.39 -2.80 3.41
CA ALA A 30 5.74 -2.97 2.86
C ALA A 30 6.70 -3.72 3.81
N SER A 31 6.67 -3.40 5.11
CA SER A 31 7.48 -4.09 6.12
C SER A 31 7.12 -5.57 6.24
N GLU A 32 5.85 -5.93 6.12
CA GLU A 32 5.40 -7.32 6.17
C GLU A 32 5.81 -8.08 4.92
N ILE A 33 5.70 -7.45 3.74
CA ILE A 33 6.22 -7.99 2.47
C ILE A 33 7.72 -8.31 2.62
N GLY A 34 8.50 -7.36 3.14
CA GLY A 34 9.94 -7.57 3.40
C GLY A 34 10.21 -8.72 4.38
N ARG A 35 9.44 -8.82 5.46
CA ARG A 35 9.56 -9.91 6.44
C ARG A 35 9.26 -11.28 5.82
N ILE A 36 8.21 -11.38 5.01
CA ILE A 36 7.84 -12.63 4.30
C ILE A 36 8.93 -13.00 3.30
N ALA A 37 9.41 -12.03 2.51
CA ALA A 37 10.48 -12.26 1.53
C ALA A 37 11.77 -12.75 2.20
N ALA A 38 12.19 -12.13 3.31
CA ALA A 38 13.36 -12.53 4.07
C ALA A 38 13.23 -13.97 4.62
N ARG A 39 12.07 -14.30 5.21
CA ARG A 39 11.77 -15.65 5.71
C ARG A 39 11.86 -16.72 4.62
N LYS A 40 11.25 -16.46 3.45
CA LYS A 40 11.31 -17.38 2.30
C LYS A 40 12.73 -17.57 1.77
N ASN A 41 13.50 -16.49 1.66
CA ASN A 41 14.90 -16.55 1.23
C ASN A 41 15.74 -17.41 2.18
N ILE A 42 15.61 -17.21 3.50
CA ILE A 42 16.31 -18.02 4.51
C ILE A 42 15.89 -19.49 4.43
N GLY A 43 14.59 -19.78 4.28
CA GLY A 43 14.08 -21.13 4.10
C GLY A 43 14.66 -21.83 2.88
N SER A 44 14.66 -21.14 1.72
CA SER A 44 15.22 -21.63 0.47
C SER A 44 16.71 -21.95 0.58
N ARG A 45 17.51 -21.06 1.20
CA ARG A 45 18.95 -21.30 1.46
C ARG A 45 19.21 -22.54 2.33
N ARG A 46 18.28 -22.86 3.24
CA ARG A 46 18.35 -24.07 4.09
C ARG A 46 17.83 -25.32 3.37
N LYS A 47 17.59 -25.26 2.05
CA LYS A 47 16.99 -26.34 1.23
C LYS A 47 15.66 -26.85 1.80
N LYS A 48 14.94 -26.00 2.54
CA LYS A 48 13.58 -26.31 2.97
C LYS A 48 12.66 -26.05 1.78
N THR A 49 11.75 -27.00 1.51
CA THR A 49 10.60 -26.73 0.64
C THR A 49 9.82 -25.56 1.23
N LEU A 50 9.52 -24.56 0.40
CA LEU A 50 8.63 -23.48 0.82
C LEU A 50 7.19 -23.98 0.68
N ASP A 51 6.43 -23.97 1.76
CA ASP A 51 5.03 -24.38 1.77
C ASP A 51 4.20 -23.57 0.75
N GLU A 52 4.53 -22.29 0.57
CA GLU A 52 3.96 -21.42 -0.46
C GLU A 52 5.08 -20.70 -1.24
N PRO A 53 5.34 -21.06 -2.52
CA PRO A 53 6.36 -20.38 -3.33
C PRO A 53 5.95 -18.94 -3.67
N ARG A 54 4.65 -18.65 -3.77
CA ARG A 54 4.09 -17.32 -4.02
C ARG A 54 3.12 -16.96 -2.90
N THR A 55 3.28 -15.78 -2.33
CA THR A 55 2.31 -15.20 -1.38
C THR A 55 1.78 -13.91 -1.99
N ILE A 56 0.46 -13.76 -2.04
CA ILE A 56 -0.22 -12.55 -2.49
C ILE A 56 -0.65 -11.79 -1.25
N ILE A 57 -0.31 -10.52 -1.18
CA ILE A 57 -0.61 -9.67 -0.03
C ILE A 57 -1.58 -8.59 -0.51
N GLN A 58 -2.74 -8.53 0.14
CA GLN A 58 -3.79 -7.60 -0.21
C GLN A 58 -3.44 -6.19 0.26
N THR A 59 -3.67 -5.21 -0.61
CA THR A 59 -3.60 -3.78 -0.27
C THR A 59 -4.90 -3.32 0.38
N VAL A 60 -4.83 -2.26 1.17
CA VAL A 60 -5.98 -1.70 1.88
C VAL A 60 -6.20 -0.26 1.46
N LEU A 61 -7.42 0.08 1.05
CA LEU A 61 -7.78 1.48 0.84
C LEU A 61 -7.71 2.22 2.17
N THR A 62 -6.83 3.22 2.25
CA THR A 62 -6.71 4.14 3.37
C THR A 62 -7.25 5.50 2.92
N PRO A 63 -8.43 5.91 3.41
CA PRO A 63 -8.98 7.22 3.09
C PRO A 63 -8.11 8.35 3.63
N GLY A 64 -8.02 9.43 2.86
CA GLY A 64 -7.41 10.70 3.26
C GLY A 64 -8.29 11.88 2.85
N ASP A 65 -7.71 13.08 2.84
CA ASP A 65 -8.42 14.33 2.56
C ASP A 65 -8.38 14.70 1.06
N THR A 66 -7.77 13.88 0.20
CA THR A 66 -7.49 14.20 -1.21
C THR A 66 -8.53 13.70 -2.21
N THR A 67 -9.58 13.04 -1.76
CA THR A 67 -10.68 12.56 -2.62
C THR A 67 -12.01 13.04 -2.07
N ARG A 68 -12.90 13.47 -2.96
CA ARG A 68 -14.26 13.89 -2.61
C ARG A 68 -15.28 13.38 -3.64
N PRO A 69 -16.56 13.28 -3.26
CA PRO A 69 -17.64 13.03 -4.22
C PRO A 69 -17.68 14.10 -5.32
N ILE A 70 -18.14 13.70 -6.50
CA ILE A 70 -18.51 14.68 -7.54
C ILE A 70 -19.77 15.39 -7.05
N ALA A 71 -19.73 16.71 -6.97
CA ALA A 71 -20.94 17.49 -6.71
C ALA A 71 -21.84 17.40 -7.95
N HIS A 72 -23.08 16.94 -7.76
CA HIS A 72 -24.13 17.12 -8.75
C HIS A 72 -24.76 18.49 -8.50
N GLU A 73 -24.75 19.37 -9.50
CA GLU A 73 -25.65 20.54 -9.54
C GLU A 73 -27.11 20.10 -9.72
#